data_AF-A0A2N0QU21-F1
#
_entry.id   AF-A0A2N0QU21-F1
#
_cell.length_a   1.000
_cell.length_b   1.000
_cell.length_c   1.000
_cell.angle_alpha   90.00
_cell.angle_beta   90.00
_cell.angle_gamma   90.00
#
_symmetry.space_group_name_H-M   'P 1'
#
loop_
_entity.id
_entity.type
_entity.pdbx_description
1 polymer ?
#
loop_
_entity_poly.entity_id
_entity_poly.type
_entity_poly.pdbx_seq_one_letter_code
_entity_poly.pdbx_strand_id
1 'polypeptide(L)'
;MELTEDQLEPNYITLKEEENEELEIVLRRVSGRNLEMPGKEAIKTLPQKEPKPPLVETVNIVVKHLDPVKFPILSNYTNQMLQDLQRDKILDDVIGINRKGKVREFDLGKMKVVGKKIGSYNVVPKESYMYVLTLPDYHFLMLRHLGGRWFRALAYLSDHESYSEFLNIFFTNKTKP
;
A
#
# COMPACT_ATOMS: atom_id res chain seq x y z
N MET A 1 -20.35 -3.94 -7.70
CA MET A 1 -19.53 -2.97 -8.44
C MET A 1 -18.61 -3.76 -9.33
N GLU A 2 -18.54 -3.39 -10.60
CA GLU A 2 -17.73 -4.09 -11.59
C GLU A 2 -16.52 -3.19 -11.91
N LEU A 3 -15.30 -3.73 -11.74
CA LEU A 3 -14.06 -3.03 -12.09
C LEU A 3 -13.77 -3.21 -13.58
N THR A 4 -13.14 -2.21 -14.19
CA THR A 4 -12.68 -2.31 -15.58
C THR A 4 -11.37 -3.09 -15.69
N GLU A 5 -11.05 -3.59 -16.88
CA GLU A 5 -9.81 -4.37 -17.10
C GLU A 5 -8.53 -3.62 -16.70
N ASP A 6 -8.50 -2.29 -16.90
CA ASP A 6 -7.35 -1.46 -16.53
C ASP A 6 -7.22 -1.21 -15.02
N GLN A 7 -8.27 -1.50 -14.24
CA GLN A 7 -8.27 -1.46 -12.77
C GLN A 7 -7.84 -2.80 -12.16
N LEU A 8 -7.88 -3.89 -12.92
CA LEU A 8 -7.55 -5.23 -12.45
C LEU A 8 -6.06 -5.53 -12.61
N GLU A 9 -5.52 -6.27 -11.65
CA GLU A 9 -4.13 -6.69 -11.69
C GLU A 9 -3.87 -7.69 -12.83
N PRO A 10 -2.94 -7.39 -13.76
CA PRO A 10 -2.67 -8.27 -14.89
C PRO A 10 -1.92 -9.54 -14.47
N ASN A 11 -2.22 -10.66 -15.12
CA ASN A 11 -1.56 -11.95 -14.84
C ASN A 11 -0.04 -11.95 -15.10
N TYR A 12 0.48 -11.07 -15.97
CA TYR A 12 1.91 -10.98 -16.26
C TYR A 12 2.69 -10.15 -15.21
N ILE A 13 1.99 -9.43 -14.32
CA ILE A 13 2.57 -8.64 -13.24
C ILE A 13 1.74 -8.83 -11.98
N THR A 14 1.87 -10.02 -11.40
CA THR A 14 1.15 -10.44 -10.20
C THR A 14 2.11 -10.98 -9.14
N LEU A 15 1.72 -10.85 -7.88
CA LEU A 15 2.41 -11.54 -6.79
C LEU A 15 2.24 -13.05 -6.92
N LYS A 16 3.26 -13.79 -6.49
CA LYS A 16 3.16 -15.23 -6.28
C LYS A 16 2.19 -15.55 -5.14
N GLU A 17 1.71 -16.78 -5.11
CA GLU A 17 0.81 -17.25 -4.06
C GLU A 17 1.44 -17.15 -2.65
N GLU A 18 2.70 -17.56 -2.51
CA GLU A 18 3.49 -17.43 -1.27
C GLU A 18 3.57 -15.97 -0.79
N GLU A 19 3.70 -15.01 -1.71
CA GLU A 19 3.72 -13.58 -1.37
C GLU A 19 2.34 -13.07 -0.92
N ASN A 20 1.25 -13.64 -1.46
CA ASN A 20 -0.10 -13.34 -0.98
C ASN A 20 -0.33 -13.94 0.42
N GLU A 21 0.15 -15.15 0.68
CA GLU A 21 0.07 -15.79 1.99
C GLU A 21 0.87 -15.01 3.04
N GLU A 22 2.07 -14.56 2.68
CA GLU A 22 2.90 -13.68 3.50
C GLU A 22 2.14 -12.37 3.83
N LEU A 23 1.55 -11.71 2.82
CA LEU A 23 0.76 -10.49 3.01
C LEU A 23 -0.45 -10.70 3.93
N GLU A 24 -1.17 -11.80 3.75
CA GLU A 24 -2.34 -12.18 4.55
C GLU A 24 -1.95 -12.33 6.03
N ILE A 25 -0.81 -12.97 6.31
CA ILE A 25 -0.29 -13.14 7.67
C ILE A 25 0.12 -11.79 8.26
N VAL A 26 0.90 -10.98 7.55
CA VAL A 26 1.45 -9.75 8.14
C VAL A 26 0.43 -8.63 8.31
N LEU A 27 -0.67 -8.65 7.56
CA LEU A 27 -1.77 -7.69 7.75
C LEU A 27 -2.84 -8.17 8.75
N ARG A 28 -2.71 -9.39 9.28
CA ARG A 28 -3.63 -9.91 10.27
C ARG A 28 -3.45 -9.25 11.63
N ARG A 29 -4.51 -8.67 12.17
CA ARG A 29 -4.54 -8.26 13.59
C ARG A 29 -4.54 -9.50 14.49
N VAL A 30 -3.56 -9.60 15.38
CA VAL A 30 -3.44 -10.70 16.34
C VAL A 30 -3.89 -10.23 17.71
N SER A 31 -4.99 -10.79 18.22
CA SER A 31 -5.55 -10.44 19.54
C SER A 31 -4.53 -10.69 20.66
N GLY A 32 -4.38 -9.72 21.57
CA GLY A 32 -3.46 -9.80 22.71
C GLY A 32 -1.99 -9.54 22.39
N ARG A 33 -1.63 -9.31 21.11
CA ARG A 33 -0.27 -8.92 20.71
C ARG A 33 -0.07 -7.41 20.89
N ASN A 34 0.97 -7.02 21.62
CA ASN A 34 1.36 -5.61 21.74
C ASN A 34 1.95 -5.11 20.42
N LEU A 35 1.38 -4.04 19.87
CA LEU A 35 1.87 -3.42 18.64
C LEU A 35 3.11 -2.58 18.90
N GLU A 36 4.13 -2.75 18.06
CA GLU A 36 5.26 -1.83 17.99
C GLU A 36 4.87 -0.58 17.20
N MET A 37 5.37 0.58 17.64
CA MET A 37 5.08 1.89 17.03
C MET A 37 6.37 2.55 16.54
N PRO A 38 7.06 1.97 15.53
CA PRO A 38 8.38 2.46 15.10
C PRO A 38 8.31 3.81 14.37
N GLY A 39 7.14 4.19 13.84
CA GLY A 39 6.98 5.39 13.03
C GLY A 39 7.96 5.41 11.85
N LYS A 40 8.76 6.47 11.72
CA LYS A 40 9.73 6.59 10.61
C LYS A 40 10.92 5.64 10.73
N GLU A 41 11.23 5.16 11.93
CA GLU A 41 12.39 4.28 12.17
C GLU A 41 12.19 2.88 11.57
N ALA A 42 10.94 2.53 11.24
CA ALA A 42 10.59 1.25 10.68
C ALA A 42 11.35 0.93 9.38
N ILE A 43 11.63 1.94 8.57
CA ILE A 43 12.38 1.81 7.30
C ILE A 43 13.87 1.45 7.53
N LYS A 44 14.42 1.66 8.72
CA LYS A 44 15.78 1.20 9.06
C LYS A 44 15.80 -0.30 9.34
N THR A 45 14.80 -0.77 10.07
CA THR A 45 14.66 -2.19 10.43
C THR A 45 14.17 -3.03 9.25
N LEU A 46 13.25 -2.49 8.47
CA LEU A 46 12.67 -3.10 7.27
C LEU A 46 12.96 -2.19 6.07
N PRO A 47 14.19 -2.21 5.53
CA PRO A 47 14.58 -1.39 4.38
C PRO A 47 13.76 -1.75 3.13
N GLN A 48 13.69 -0.80 2.19
CA GLN A 48 12.94 -1.00 0.96
C GLN A 48 13.45 -2.22 0.17
N LYS A 49 12.53 -3.08 -0.27
CA LYS A 49 12.86 -4.26 -1.08
C LYS A 49 13.21 -3.81 -2.50
N GLU A 50 14.30 -4.34 -3.05
CA GLU A 50 14.67 -4.13 -4.45
C GLU A 50 13.92 -5.10 -5.39
N PRO A 51 13.62 -4.71 -6.64
CA PRO A 51 13.91 -3.40 -7.23
C PRO A 51 12.93 -2.31 -6.75
N LYS A 52 13.43 -1.11 -6.47
CA LYS A 52 12.59 0.07 -6.21
C LYS A 52 11.84 0.53 -7.48
N PRO A 53 10.65 1.15 -7.33
CA PRO A 53 9.96 1.78 -8.44
C PRO A 53 10.78 2.96 -9.01
N PRO A 54 10.70 3.22 -10.32
CA PRO A 54 11.36 4.36 -10.94
C PRO A 54 10.74 5.68 -10.46
N LEU A 55 11.51 6.76 -10.50
CA LEU A 55 11.02 8.11 -10.21
C LEU A 55 10.16 8.63 -11.36
N VAL A 56 8.86 8.43 -11.25
CA VAL A 56 7.84 8.80 -12.26
C VAL A 56 6.74 9.65 -11.64
N GLU A 57 5.96 10.32 -12.49
CA GLU A 57 4.81 11.15 -12.05
C GLU A 57 3.46 10.44 -12.17
N THR A 58 3.44 9.31 -12.90
CA THR A 58 2.27 8.46 -13.06
C THR A 58 2.60 7.01 -12.78
N VAL A 59 1.65 6.31 -12.16
CA VAL A 59 1.77 4.92 -11.72
C VAL A 59 0.55 4.13 -12.17
N ASN A 60 0.68 2.81 -12.21
CA ASN A 60 -0.43 1.91 -12.40
C ASN A 60 -0.83 1.36 -11.04
N ILE A 61 -2.06 1.61 -10.61
CA ILE A 61 -2.58 1.15 -9.33
C ILE A 61 -3.73 0.22 -9.62
N VAL A 62 -3.57 -1.05 -9.28
CA VAL A 62 -4.51 -2.11 -9.63
C VAL A 62 -5.03 -2.84 -8.41
N VAL A 63 -6.12 -3.56 -8.59
CA VAL A 63 -6.76 -4.36 -7.55
C VAL A 63 -6.74 -5.83 -7.95
N LYS A 64 -6.55 -6.70 -6.95
CA LYS A 64 -6.66 -8.15 -7.11
C LYS A 64 -7.75 -8.67 -6.18
N HIS A 65 -8.78 -9.28 -6.76
CA HIS A 65 -9.69 -10.11 -5.98
C HIS A 65 -9.01 -11.45 -5.70
N LEU A 66 -8.79 -11.73 -4.41
CA LEU A 66 -8.30 -13.01 -3.94
C LEU A 66 -9.48 -13.87 -3.48
N ASP A 67 -9.27 -15.18 -3.39
CA ASP A 67 -10.27 -16.10 -2.83
C ASP A 67 -10.51 -15.74 -1.35
N PRO A 68 -11.72 -15.33 -0.95
CA PRO A 68 -12.01 -14.93 0.42
C PRO A 68 -11.95 -16.08 1.42
N VAL A 69 -12.03 -17.34 0.98
CA VAL A 69 -11.85 -18.50 1.86
C VAL A 69 -10.38 -18.66 2.23
N LYS A 70 -9.48 -18.42 1.27
CA LYS A 70 -8.03 -18.57 1.46
C LYS A 70 -7.37 -17.30 2.02
N PHE A 71 -7.84 -16.12 1.59
CA PHE A 71 -7.28 -14.81 1.94
C PHE A 71 -8.35 -13.87 2.51
N PRO A 72 -8.97 -14.23 3.66
CA PRO A 72 -10.08 -13.46 4.22
C PRO A 72 -9.71 -12.02 4.59
N ILE A 73 -8.51 -11.76 5.12
CA ILE A 73 -8.07 -10.43 5.54
C ILE A 73 -7.87 -9.52 4.33
N LEU A 74 -7.09 -9.97 3.33
CA LEU A 74 -6.85 -9.20 2.12
C LEU A 74 -8.15 -8.96 1.33
N SER A 75 -9.04 -9.96 1.28
CA SER A 75 -10.34 -9.82 0.62
C SER A 75 -11.23 -8.80 1.32
N ASN A 76 -11.25 -8.80 2.66
CA ASN A 76 -11.99 -7.82 3.44
C ASN A 76 -11.45 -6.39 3.21
N TYR A 77 -10.13 -6.20 3.31
CA TYR A 77 -9.51 -4.90 3.03
C TYR A 77 -9.82 -4.42 1.60
N THR A 78 -9.74 -5.30 0.61
CA THR A 78 -10.03 -4.96 -0.78
C THR A 78 -11.49 -4.53 -0.95
N ASN A 79 -12.43 -5.28 -0.40
CA ASN A 79 -13.85 -4.95 -0.51
C ASN A 79 -14.19 -3.64 0.18
N GLN A 80 -13.67 -3.42 1.40
CA GLN A 80 -13.87 -2.19 2.16
C GLN A 80 -13.27 -0.98 1.41
N MET A 81 -12.02 -1.11 0.94
CA MET A 81 -11.34 -0.09 0.15
C MET A 81 -12.15 0.31 -1.08
N LEU A 82 -12.65 -0.66 -1.86
CA LEU A 82 -13.44 -0.37 -3.05
C LEU A 82 -14.74 0.36 -2.72
N GLN A 83 -15.46 -0.07 -1.68
CA GLN A 83 -16.70 0.58 -1.23
C GLN A 83 -16.44 2.02 -0.79
N ASP A 84 -15.37 2.26 -0.03
CA ASP A 84 -15.02 3.58 0.48
C ASP A 84 -14.54 4.51 -0.63
N LEU A 85 -13.68 4.04 -1.54
CA LEU A 85 -13.25 4.80 -2.72
C LEU A 85 -14.44 5.19 -3.61
N GLN A 86 -15.42 4.30 -3.76
CA GLN A 86 -16.65 4.56 -4.51
C GLN A 86 -17.53 5.59 -3.80
N ARG A 87 -17.74 5.44 -2.48
CA ARG A 87 -18.49 6.39 -1.65
C ARG A 87 -17.90 7.79 -1.75
N ASP A 88 -16.58 7.87 -1.72
CA ASP A 88 -15.83 9.13 -1.76
C ASP A 88 -15.63 9.64 -3.21
N LYS A 89 -16.12 8.90 -4.21
CA LYS A 89 -16.11 9.23 -5.65
C LYS A 89 -14.71 9.46 -6.24
N ILE A 90 -13.72 8.73 -5.73
CA ILE A 90 -12.31 8.82 -6.17
C ILE A 90 -11.78 7.51 -6.73
N LEU A 91 -12.60 6.46 -6.81
CA LEU A 91 -12.19 5.15 -7.32
C LEU A 91 -11.49 5.25 -8.69
N ASP A 92 -12.15 5.89 -9.65
CA ASP A 92 -11.62 6.03 -11.02
C ASP A 92 -10.49 7.05 -11.12
N ASP A 93 -10.28 7.88 -10.10
CA ASP A 93 -9.16 8.83 -10.06
C ASP A 93 -7.87 8.17 -9.57
N VAL A 94 -7.98 7.13 -8.73
CA VAL A 94 -6.83 6.52 -8.05
C VAL A 94 -6.54 5.09 -8.50
N ILE A 95 -7.53 4.32 -8.96
CA ILE A 95 -7.36 2.94 -9.45
C ILE A 95 -7.40 2.94 -10.98
N GLY A 96 -6.40 2.32 -11.60
CA GLY A 96 -6.27 2.18 -13.04
C GLY A 96 -4.83 2.38 -13.53
N ILE A 97 -4.68 2.45 -14.84
CA ILE A 97 -3.40 2.67 -15.51
C ILE A 97 -3.13 4.18 -15.62
N ASN A 98 -1.86 4.59 -15.53
CA ASN A 98 -1.41 5.98 -15.68
C ASN A 98 -2.07 6.98 -14.70
N ARG A 99 -2.40 6.54 -13.48
CA ARG A 99 -2.94 7.41 -12.44
C ARG A 99 -1.87 8.34 -11.89
N LYS A 100 -2.29 9.51 -11.41
CA LYS A 100 -1.38 10.49 -10.82
C LYS A 100 -0.77 9.93 -9.54
N GLY A 101 0.55 9.84 -9.51
CA GLY A 101 1.27 9.32 -8.35
C GLY A 101 2.75 9.55 -8.53
N LYS A 102 3.23 10.65 -7.97
CA LYS A 102 4.65 10.99 -8.03
C LYS A 102 5.43 10.11 -7.07
N VAL A 103 6.20 9.18 -7.60
CA VAL A 103 7.09 8.31 -6.80
C VAL A 103 8.18 9.16 -6.18
N ARG A 104 8.35 9.02 -4.86
CA ARG A 104 9.33 9.76 -4.08
C ARG A 104 10.43 8.86 -3.55
N GLU A 105 11.64 9.38 -3.52
CA GLU A 105 12.78 8.74 -2.89
C GLU A 105 12.82 9.08 -1.40
N PHE A 106 13.24 8.12 -0.59
CA PHE A 106 13.54 8.32 0.82
C PHE A 106 15.05 8.28 1.07
N ASP A 107 15.58 9.38 1.60
CA ASP A 107 16.97 9.48 2.02
C ASP A 107 17.08 8.92 3.44
N LEU A 108 17.64 7.71 3.54
CA LEU A 108 17.89 7.02 4.82
C LEU A 108 18.87 7.80 5.71
N GLY A 109 19.87 8.47 5.12
CA GLY A 109 20.86 9.24 5.88
C GLY A 109 20.23 10.48 6.53
N LYS A 110 19.26 11.10 5.87
CA LYS A 110 18.53 12.28 6.38
C LYS A 110 17.18 11.97 7.02
N MET A 111 16.78 10.69 7.05
CA MET A 111 15.49 10.21 7.54
C MET A 111 14.29 11.01 7.01
N LYS A 112 14.32 11.32 5.71
CA LYS A 112 13.28 12.13 5.08
C LYS A 112 13.10 11.81 3.60
N VAL A 113 11.91 12.11 3.10
CA VAL A 113 11.63 12.12 1.67
C VAL A 113 12.42 13.24 0.98
N VAL A 114 13.06 12.92 -0.14
CA VAL A 114 13.85 13.88 -0.93
C VAL A 114 12.94 14.90 -1.60
N GLY A 115 13.33 16.18 -1.57
CA GLY A 115 12.65 17.29 -2.27
C GLY A 115 11.69 18.10 -1.40
N LYS A 116 10.77 18.84 -2.04
CA LYS A 116 9.77 19.70 -1.37
C LYS A 116 8.77 18.88 -0.54
N LYS A 117 8.05 19.56 0.37
CA LYS A 117 6.99 19.01 1.23
C LYS A 117 6.07 18.06 0.45
N ILE A 118 5.75 16.92 1.07
CA ILE A 118 4.86 15.91 0.51
C ILE A 118 3.47 16.55 0.37
N GLY A 119 2.93 16.53 -0.85
CA GLY A 119 1.56 16.96 -1.14
C GLY A 119 0.68 15.77 -1.49
N SER A 120 -0.54 16.02 -1.94
CA SER A 120 -1.40 14.97 -2.50
C SER A 120 -0.78 14.37 -3.76
N TYR A 121 -1.15 13.13 -4.05
CA TYR A 121 -0.68 12.28 -5.14
C TYR A 121 0.83 12.02 -5.13
N ASN A 122 1.45 11.86 -3.96
CA ASN A 122 2.82 11.36 -3.84
C ASN A 122 2.78 9.90 -3.41
N VAL A 123 3.51 9.04 -4.13
CA VAL A 123 3.76 7.66 -3.74
C VAL A 123 5.04 7.65 -2.91
N VAL A 124 4.88 7.51 -1.60
CA VAL A 124 5.94 7.62 -0.63
C VAL A 124 6.29 6.24 -0.09
N PRO A 125 7.57 5.85 -0.08
CA PRO A 125 7.98 4.57 0.47
C PRO A 125 7.77 4.50 1.98
N LYS A 126 7.47 3.28 2.42
CA LYS A 126 7.41 2.87 3.83
C LYS A 126 8.38 1.73 4.05
N GLU A 127 8.10 0.86 5.01
CA GLU A 127 8.90 -0.32 5.26
C GLU A 127 8.76 -1.40 4.17
N SER A 128 9.86 -2.13 3.93
CA SER A 128 9.88 -3.29 3.04
C SER A 128 9.36 -2.98 1.63
N TYR A 129 8.29 -3.64 1.20
CA TYR A 129 7.66 -3.46 -0.11
C TYR A 129 6.44 -2.51 -0.09
N MET A 130 6.19 -1.87 1.06
CA MET A 130 5.03 -1.02 1.27
C MET A 130 5.29 0.41 0.83
N TYR A 131 4.28 0.98 0.18
CA TYR A 131 4.21 2.38 -0.20
C TYR A 131 2.86 2.93 0.24
N VAL A 132 2.76 4.25 0.29
CA VAL A 132 1.49 4.94 0.46
C VAL A 132 1.34 5.99 -0.62
N LEU A 133 0.18 6.05 -1.26
CA LEU A 133 -0.25 7.21 -2.01
C LEU A 133 -0.96 8.17 -1.04
N THR A 134 -0.39 9.36 -0.84
CA THR A 134 -1.04 10.42 -0.08
C THR A 134 -2.11 11.09 -0.94
N LEU A 135 -3.33 11.22 -0.42
CA LEU A 135 -4.46 11.83 -1.12
C LEU A 135 -4.82 13.19 -0.50
N PRO A 136 -5.74 13.97 -1.09
CA PRO A 136 -6.34 15.11 -0.41
C PRO A 136 -6.94 14.73 0.96
N ASP A 137 -7.17 15.74 1.81
CA ASP A 137 -7.86 15.58 3.10
C ASP A 137 -7.22 14.58 4.08
N TYR A 138 -5.91 14.34 3.94
CA TYR A 138 -5.16 13.37 4.75
C TYR A 138 -5.69 11.94 4.61
N HIS A 139 -6.19 11.58 3.44
CA HIS A 139 -6.49 10.20 3.11
C HIS A 139 -5.25 9.47 2.57
N PHE A 140 -5.24 8.15 2.70
CA PHE A 140 -4.09 7.31 2.37
C PHE A 140 -4.56 6.07 1.63
N LEU A 141 -3.90 5.76 0.52
CA LEU A 141 -4.05 4.47 -0.16
C LEU A 141 -2.77 3.66 0.05
N MET A 142 -2.88 2.55 0.79
CA MET A 142 -1.79 1.63 1.04
C MET A 142 -1.51 0.79 -0.19
N LEU A 143 -0.24 0.70 -0.58
CA LEU A 143 0.20 0.09 -1.83
C LEU A 143 1.28 -0.96 -1.59
N ARG A 144 1.17 -2.09 -2.30
CA ARG A 144 2.25 -3.07 -2.49
C ARG A 144 2.87 -2.86 -3.86
N HIS A 145 4.17 -2.61 -3.92
CA HIS A 145 4.87 -2.53 -5.22
C HIS A 145 4.89 -3.90 -5.91
N LEU A 146 4.59 -3.96 -7.21
CA LEU A 146 4.61 -5.21 -7.99
C LEU A 146 5.84 -5.31 -8.91
N GLY A 147 6.37 -4.17 -9.32
CA GLY A 147 7.47 -4.06 -10.28
C GLY A 147 7.31 -2.85 -11.19
N GLY A 148 8.42 -2.23 -11.58
CA GLY A 148 8.38 -1.00 -12.38
C GLY A 148 7.48 0.06 -11.73
N ARG A 149 6.51 0.60 -12.47
CA ARG A 149 5.52 1.57 -11.99
C ARG A 149 4.19 0.96 -11.51
N TRP A 150 4.13 -0.36 -11.31
CA TRP A 150 2.91 -1.07 -10.92
C TRP A 150 2.82 -1.27 -9.41
N PHE A 151 1.63 -1.03 -8.88
CA PHE A 151 1.30 -1.19 -7.47
C PHE A 151 -0.06 -1.87 -7.33
N ARG A 152 -0.16 -2.82 -6.39
CA ARG A 152 -1.45 -3.32 -5.92
C ARG A 152 -1.96 -2.42 -4.79
N ALA A 153 -3.19 -1.96 -4.90
CA ALA A 153 -3.87 -1.28 -3.80
C ALA A 153 -4.30 -2.30 -2.74
N LEU A 154 -4.02 -2.01 -1.47
CA LEU A 154 -4.26 -2.89 -0.35
C LEU A 154 -5.39 -2.40 0.56
N ALA A 155 -5.38 -1.12 0.93
CA ALA A 155 -6.37 -0.54 1.82
C ALA A 155 -6.47 0.98 1.59
N TYR A 156 -7.65 1.53 1.79
CA TYR A 156 -7.89 2.98 1.81
C TYR A 156 -8.27 3.41 3.23
N LEU A 157 -7.62 4.46 3.72
CA LEU A 157 -7.68 4.89 5.11
C LEU A 157 -7.89 6.41 5.12
N SER A 158 -9.00 6.86 5.71
CA SER A 158 -9.44 8.26 5.69
C SER A 158 -8.87 9.11 6.82
N ASP A 159 -8.01 8.53 7.68
CA ASP A 159 -7.45 9.23 8.83
C ASP A 159 -6.05 8.69 9.18
N HIS A 160 -5.31 9.50 9.95
CA HIS A 160 -3.93 9.20 10.33
C HIS A 160 -3.82 8.08 11.36
N GLU A 161 -4.83 7.86 12.20
CA GLU A 161 -4.82 6.84 13.25
C GLU A 161 -4.90 5.45 12.61
N SER A 162 -5.89 5.23 11.74
CA SER A 162 -6.08 4.01 10.96
C SER A 162 -4.85 3.72 10.07
N TYR A 163 -4.29 4.75 9.43
CA TYR A 163 -3.05 4.65 8.67
C TYR A 163 -1.85 4.22 9.52
N SER A 164 -1.70 4.80 10.72
CA SER A 164 -0.61 4.44 11.62
C SER A 164 -0.78 3.04 12.17
N GLU A 165 -1.99 2.66 12.56
CA GLU A 165 -2.31 1.31 13.04
C GLU A 165 -2.00 0.25 11.99
N PHE A 166 -2.38 0.48 10.72
CA PHE A 166 -2.07 -0.43 9.62
C PHE A 166 -0.56 -0.70 9.49
N LEU A 167 0.27 0.34 9.52
CA LEU A 167 1.72 0.20 9.44
C LEU A 167 2.30 -0.50 10.67
N ASN A 168 1.81 -0.19 11.87
CA ASN A 168 2.26 -0.82 13.10
C ASN A 168 1.95 -2.33 13.13
N ILE A 169 0.77 -2.74 12.65
CA ILE A 169 0.41 -4.15 12.49
C ILE A 169 1.38 -4.83 11.53
N PHE A 170 1.58 -4.25 10.34
CA PHE A 170 2.49 -4.78 9.34
C PHE A 170 3.90 -4.96 9.90
N PHE A 171 4.45 -3.92 10.52
CA PHE A 171 5.78 -3.92 11.09
C PHE A 171 5.93 -5.00 12.17
N THR A 172 5.02 -4.99 13.15
CA THR A 172 5.06 -5.91 14.28
C THR A 172 5.05 -7.36 13.81
N ASN A 173 4.16 -7.69 12.88
CA ASN A 173 4.06 -9.06 12.37
C ASN A 173 5.26 -9.45 11.48
N LYS A 174 5.92 -8.48 10.83
CA LYS A 174 7.14 -8.72 10.06
C LYS A 174 8.36 -8.98 10.93
N THR A 175 8.49 -8.27 12.03
CA THR A 175 9.66 -8.37 12.93
C THR A 175 9.48 -9.42 14.01
N LYS A 176 8.23 -9.79 14.32
CA LYS A 176 7.86 -10.80 15.33
C LYS A 176 6.76 -11.71 14.77
N PRO A 177 7.12 -12.65 13.87
CA PRO A 177 6.17 -13.61 13.30
C PRO A 177 5.40 -14.38 14.37
#